data_AF-A0A4V3GPL5-F1
#
_entry.id   AF-A0A4V3GPL5-F1
#
_cell.length_a   1.000
_cell.length_b   1.000
_cell.length_c   1.000
_cell.angle_alpha   90.00
_cell.angle_beta   90.00
_cell.angle_gamma   90.00
#
_symmetry.space_group_name_H-M   'P 1'
#
loop_
_entity.id
_entity.type
_entity.pdbx_description
1 polymer ?
#
loop_
_entity_poly.entity_id
_entity_poly.type
_entity_poly.pdbx_seq_one_letter_code
_entity_poly.pdbx_strand_id
1 'polypeptide(L)'
;MEKLYFTFFIILFAVGKVCSQTYIMNTNTGGAGSYRTSYFPNGQYFYQYWIKRADGNLLIPIKEADGYLIFDQKPTSYFFSAYRPESYGCSGPCGEEWNSALSADNFNVNCYSATGGATGYGPVEIVPEFSIISNQVLVQPPTDNSFCDKVNLQTTGCTGTQRFIWEYRIEGGNFQPTNVSTSFNQTFQFNRLTYVSSTYIGNIDFRVLIDSDTTITGEEVYSNIISYYVNPCPPVLESVSSNNQTSCVYNSDGQVTLNFDRELQNNEQYEMALKHTDGSGLTNKIITKSMMAANPKSYTWTGLGIQSYILTYQTRLTTGNGTSLSQALTKTFTVGPPSQFSYQIITTQPACHNQSGIIKISASNGTGTYFYSIDEGPEVEFSSITNDIILPDGDHYITVRDSKNCIDINANDQKI
;
A
#
# COMPACT_ATOMS: atom_id res chain seq x y z
N MET A 1 -33.14 32.08 30.40
CA MET A 1 -32.54 31.95 29.06
C MET A 1 -31.27 32.79 29.03
N GLU A 2 -30.16 32.24 29.54
CA GLU A 2 -28.85 32.87 29.48
C GLU A 2 -28.11 32.33 28.25
N LYS A 3 -27.65 33.23 27.38
CA LYS A 3 -26.90 32.89 26.16
C LYS A 3 -25.43 32.69 26.53
N LEU A 4 -24.97 31.45 26.46
CA LEU A 4 -23.56 31.09 26.60
C LEU A 4 -22.84 31.42 25.28
N TYR A 5 -21.95 32.41 25.29
CA TYR A 5 -21.08 32.71 24.15
C TYR A 5 -19.85 31.79 24.20
N PHE A 6 -19.77 30.83 23.28
CA PHE A 6 -18.55 30.06 23.05
C PHE A 6 -17.60 30.88 22.15
N THR A 7 -16.57 31.46 22.76
CA THR A 7 -15.45 32.06 22.04
C THR A 7 -14.63 30.94 21.41
N PHE A 8 -14.71 30.78 20.09
CA PHE A 8 -13.85 29.89 19.31
C PHE A 8 -12.41 30.41 19.40
N PHE A 9 -11.56 29.75 20.20
CA PHE A 9 -10.12 29.86 20.05
C PHE A 9 -9.72 29.10 18.76
N ILE A 10 -9.56 29.84 17.67
CA ILE A 10 -8.81 29.35 16.51
C ILE A 10 -7.36 29.24 16.98
N ILE A 11 -6.96 28.02 17.35
CA ILE A 11 -5.54 27.68 17.50
C ILE A 11 -4.96 27.78 16.10
N LEU A 12 -4.30 28.91 15.83
CA LEU A 12 -3.43 29.08 14.68
C LEU A 12 -2.34 28.01 14.82
N PHE A 13 -2.45 26.92 14.05
CA PHE A 13 -1.32 26.03 13.85
C PHE A 13 -0.17 26.91 13.37
N ALA A 14 0.91 26.94 14.15
CA ALA A 14 2.18 27.49 13.71
C ALA A 14 2.53 26.75 12.43
N VAL A 15 2.33 27.43 11.29
CA VAL A 15 2.72 26.94 9.98
C VAL A 15 4.18 26.58 10.11
N GLY A 16 4.48 25.28 10.03
CA GLY A 16 5.84 24.79 10.02
C GLY A 16 6.63 25.62 9.03
N LYS A 17 7.78 26.15 9.48
CA LYS A 17 8.73 26.94 8.70
C LYS A 17 8.79 26.35 7.29
N VAL A 18 8.12 26.99 6.34
CA VAL A 18 8.13 26.59 4.93
C VAL A 18 9.61 26.56 4.59
N CYS A 19 10.15 25.39 4.26
CA CYS A 19 11.51 25.32 3.74
C CYS A 19 11.51 26.23 2.51
N SER A 20 12.17 27.38 2.62
CA SER A 20 12.28 28.33 1.50
C SER A 20 12.85 27.54 0.33
N GLN A 21 12.19 27.61 -0.83
CA GLN A 21 12.65 26.89 -2.00
C GLN A 21 14.07 27.35 -2.36
N THR A 22 15.01 26.42 -2.36
CA THR A 22 16.41 26.68 -2.73
C THR A 22 16.74 26.05 -4.06
N TYR A 23 17.79 26.57 -4.68
CA TYR A 23 18.28 26.14 -5.98
C TYR A 23 19.78 25.92 -5.90
N ILE A 24 20.25 24.77 -6.36
CA ILE A 24 21.67 24.45 -6.49
C ILE A 24 22.01 24.56 -7.97
N MET A 25 22.98 25.39 -8.31
CA MET A 25 23.49 25.53 -9.66
C MET A 25 24.96 25.13 -9.71
N ASN A 26 25.33 24.24 -10.63
CA ASN A 26 26.72 23.96 -10.97
C ASN A 26 27.06 24.69 -12.28
N THR A 27 28.20 25.37 -12.33
CA THR A 27 28.70 26.03 -13.54
C THR A 27 30.21 26.01 -13.59
N ASN A 28 30.80 25.77 -14.77
CA ASN A 28 32.26 25.79 -14.98
C ASN A 28 32.82 27.19 -15.31
N THR A 29 31.99 28.22 -15.31
CA THR A 29 32.33 29.56 -15.79
C THR A 29 32.63 30.61 -14.70
N GLY A 30 32.35 30.29 -13.43
CA GLY A 30 32.72 31.12 -12.27
C GLY A 30 31.59 31.37 -11.25
N GLY A 31 31.96 32.03 -10.13
CA GLY A 31 31.06 32.40 -9.04
C GLY A 31 30.58 33.86 -9.07
N ALA A 32 29.84 34.29 -8.04
CA ALA A 32 29.17 35.60 -8.00
C ALA A 32 30.12 36.79 -7.95
N GLY A 33 31.34 36.60 -7.42
CA GLY A 33 32.39 37.63 -7.49
C GLY A 33 32.72 38.07 -8.93
N SER A 34 32.46 37.19 -9.89
CA SER A 34 32.70 37.41 -11.32
C SER A 34 31.51 38.01 -12.07
N TYR A 35 30.41 38.34 -11.39
CA TYR A 35 29.24 38.91 -12.06
C TYR A 35 29.58 40.28 -12.65
N ARG A 36 29.50 40.39 -13.97
CA ARG A 36 29.70 41.63 -14.72
C ARG A 36 28.79 41.64 -15.93
N THR A 37 28.07 42.73 -16.11
CA THR A 37 27.26 42.99 -17.31
C THR A 37 28.08 43.55 -18.47
N SER A 38 29.37 43.84 -18.25
CA SER A 38 30.32 44.31 -19.25
C SER A 38 31.55 43.40 -19.26
N TYR A 39 32.28 43.37 -20.37
CA TYR A 39 33.50 42.58 -20.48
C TYR A 39 34.58 43.02 -19.48
N PHE A 40 35.24 42.05 -18.85
CA PHE A 40 36.36 42.25 -17.94
C PHE A 40 37.51 41.29 -18.27
N PRO A 41 38.77 41.72 -18.10
CA PRO A 41 39.92 40.86 -18.37
C PRO A 41 40.02 39.73 -17.33
N ASN A 42 40.27 38.51 -17.80
CA ASN A 42 40.59 37.34 -17.01
C ASN A 42 41.68 36.52 -17.70
N GLY A 43 42.94 36.69 -17.29
CA GLY A 43 44.08 36.15 -18.00
C GLY A 43 44.17 36.72 -19.42
N GLN A 44 44.19 35.85 -20.43
CA GLN A 44 44.22 36.24 -21.84
C GLN A 44 42.82 36.50 -22.43
N TYR A 45 41.76 36.28 -21.67
CA TYR A 45 40.39 36.38 -22.13
C TYR A 45 39.68 37.61 -21.58
N PHE A 46 38.57 37.96 -22.22
CA PHE A 46 37.60 38.91 -21.72
C PHE A 46 36.28 38.18 -21.45
N TYR A 47 35.82 38.20 -20.21
CA TYR A 47 34.62 37.50 -19.76
C TYR A 47 33.47 38.47 -19.54
N GLN A 48 32.25 37.98 -19.74
CA GLN A 48 31.00 38.58 -19.31
C GLN A 48 30.15 37.45 -18.73
N TYR A 49 29.75 37.58 -17.47
CA TYR A 49 29.05 36.51 -16.76
C TYR A 49 28.03 37.11 -15.78
N TRP A 50 26.82 36.57 -15.75
CA TRP A 50 25.82 36.96 -14.76
C TRP A 50 24.68 35.94 -14.67
N ILE A 51 24.02 35.94 -13.52
CA ILE A 51 22.78 35.22 -13.27
C ILE A 51 21.77 36.23 -12.77
N LYS A 52 20.54 36.18 -13.27
CA LYS A 52 19.47 37.12 -12.91
C LYS A 52 18.18 36.42 -12.51
N ARG A 53 17.42 37.12 -11.67
CA ARG A 53 16.04 36.79 -11.32
C ARG A 53 15.06 37.48 -12.28
N ALA A 54 13.77 37.18 -12.12
CA ALA A 54 12.72 37.57 -13.06
C ALA A 54 12.60 39.10 -13.32
N ASP A 55 13.01 39.92 -12.36
CA ASP A 55 12.97 41.39 -12.47
C ASP A 55 14.17 41.97 -13.24
N GLY A 56 15.07 41.13 -13.74
CA GLY A 56 16.28 41.52 -14.48
C GLY A 56 17.46 41.95 -13.61
N ASN A 57 17.30 41.96 -12.28
CA ASN A 57 18.41 42.24 -11.37
C ASN A 57 19.31 41.01 -11.18
N LEU A 58 20.58 41.27 -10.88
CA LEU A 58 21.55 40.23 -10.54
C LEU A 58 21.08 39.45 -9.32
N LEU A 59 21.17 38.12 -9.41
CA LEU A 59 20.79 37.22 -8.35
C LEU A 59 22.04 36.65 -7.70
N ILE A 60 22.38 37.15 -6.51
CA ILE A 60 23.57 36.71 -5.76
C ILE A 60 23.25 35.41 -5.00
N PRO A 61 24.11 34.39 -5.06
CA PRO A 61 23.95 33.17 -4.27
C PRO A 61 24.15 33.47 -2.78
N ILE A 62 23.39 32.76 -1.95
CA ILE A 62 23.53 32.79 -0.49
C ILE A 62 24.74 31.98 -0.01
N LYS A 63 25.26 31.08 -0.86
CA LYS A 63 26.42 30.23 -0.57
C LYS A 63 27.10 29.80 -1.87
N GLU A 64 28.42 29.67 -1.82
CA GLU A 64 29.25 29.13 -2.90
C GLU A 64 30.14 28.00 -2.36
N ALA A 65 30.29 26.93 -3.14
CA ALA A 65 31.14 25.78 -2.82
C ALA A 65 31.72 25.21 -4.13
N ASP A 66 32.98 25.51 -4.42
CA ASP A 66 33.76 24.94 -5.54
C ASP A 66 32.99 24.80 -6.88
N GLY A 67 32.45 25.92 -7.39
CA GLY A 67 31.66 25.94 -8.65
C GLY A 67 30.16 25.72 -8.47
N TYR A 68 29.70 25.37 -7.27
CA TYR A 68 28.29 25.31 -6.90
C TYR A 68 27.82 26.62 -6.28
N LEU A 69 26.69 27.12 -6.77
CA LEU A 69 26.03 28.35 -6.34
C LEU A 69 24.64 28.02 -5.81
N ILE A 70 24.37 28.42 -4.57
CA ILE A 70 23.11 28.11 -3.89
C ILE A 70 22.29 29.39 -3.78
N PHE A 71 21.03 29.34 -4.23
CA PHE A 71 20.12 30.48 -4.23
C PHE A 71 18.89 30.20 -3.38
N ASP A 72 18.37 31.22 -2.70
CA ASP A 72 17.07 31.23 -2.00
C ASP A 72 15.94 31.83 -2.84
N GLN A 73 16.27 32.32 -4.04
CA GLN A 73 15.34 32.82 -5.04
C GLN A 73 15.59 32.14 -6.37
N LYS A 74 14.53 32.05 -7.19
CA LYS A 74 14.56 31.42 -8.50
C LYS A 74 15.47 32.17 -9.49
N PRO A 75 16.53 31.54 -10.01
CA PRO A 75 17.22 32.03 -11.21
C PRO A 75 16.30 31.92 -12.42
N THR A 76 16.37 32.88 -13.33
CA THR A 76 15.53 32.91 -14.55
C THR A 76 16.33 33.09 -15.83
N SER A 77 17.55 33.60 -15.72
CA SER A 77 18.47 33.74 -16.83
C SER A 77 19.90 33.56 -16.36
N TYR A 78 20.67 32.89 -17.21
CA TYR A 78 22.09 32.65 -17.10
C TYR A 78 22.74 33.14 -18.39
N PHE A 79 23.84 33.88 -18.25
CA PHE A 79 24.61 34.32 -19.39
C PHE A 79 26.10 34.22 -19.10
N PHE A 80 26.82 33.65 -20.05
CA PHE A 80 28.26 33.66 -20.13
C PHE A 80 28.69 33.97 -21.56
N SER A 81 29.69 34.81 -21.69
CA SER A 81 30.43 35.05 -22.92
C SER A 81 31.89 35.26 -22.60
N ALA A 82 32.78 34.60 -23.35
CA ALA A 82 34.20 34.80 -23.29
C ALA A 82 34.76 34.97 -24.69
N TYR A 83 35.70 35.91 -24.86
CA TYR A 83 36.47 36.01 -26.09
C TYR A 83 37.95 36.22 -25.81
N ARG A 84 38.80 35.71 -26.70
CA ARG A 84 40.23 36.00 -26.75
C ARG A 84 40.53 36.83 -28.00
N PRO A 85 41.02 38.07 -27.86
CA PRO A 85 41.43 38.87 -29.01
C PRO A 85 42.72 38.30 -29.64
N GLU A 86 42.95 38.57 -30.92
CA GLU A 86 44.20 38.17 -31.57
C GLU A 86 45.41 38.80 -30.89
N SER A 87 46.43 37.98 -30.64
CA SER A 87 47.70 38.39 -30.01
C SER A 87 48.59 39.17 -30.98
N TYR A 88 48.38 39.01 -32.29
CA TYR A 88 49.21 39.56 -33.34
C TYR A 88 48.39 40.43 -34.30
N GLY A 89 48.87 41.66 -34.54
CA GLY A 89 48.33 42.52 -35.59
C GLY A 89 48.77 42.05 -36.97
N CYS A 90 48.25 40.92 -37.44
CA CYS A 90 48.42 40.50 -38.82
C CYS A 90 47.22 40.95 -39.67
N SER A 91 47.47 41.21 -40.95
CA SER A 91 46.46 41.67 -41.89
C SER A 91 45.69 40.47 -42.45
N GLY A 92 44.80 39.87 -41.65
CA GLY A 92 43.97 38.70 -42.00
C GLY A 92 43.70 37.80 -40.79
N PRO A 93 42.78 36.83 -40.85
CA PRO A 93 42.48 35.94 -39.71
C PRO A 93 43.72 35.10 -39.38
N CYS A 94 44.41 35.43 -38.30
CA CYS A 94 45.68 34.78 -37.92
C CYS A 94 45.46 33.47 -37.18
N GLY A 95 44.21 33.15 -36.87
CA GLY A 95 43.81 31.83 -36.40
C GLY A 95 43.86 31.65 -34.87
N GLU A 96 43.98 32.74 -34.11
CA GLU A 96 43.97 32.69 -32.63
C GLU A 96 42.69 33.24 -32.00
N GLU A 97 41.80 33.87 -32.79
CA GLU A 97 40.49 34.30 -32.34
C GLU A 97 39.69 33.12 -31.82
N TRP A 98 39.14 33.31 -30.63
CA TRP A 98 38.34 32.32 -29.97
C TRP A 98 37.22 32.99 -29.19
N ASN A 99 36.02 32.42 -29.28
CA ASN A 99 34.83 32.89 -28.60
C ASN A 99 34.08 31.68 -28.01
N SER A 100 33.52 31.84 -26.82
CA SER A 100 32.49 30.93 -26.32
C SER A 100 31.36 31.68 -25.64
N ALA A 101 30.17 31.10 -25.72
CA ALA A 101 29.00 31.70 -25.10
C ALA A 101 27.97 30.65 -24.72
N LEU A 102 27.24 30.94 -23.66
CA LEU A 102 26.03 30.25 -23.26
C LEU A 102 25.04 31.29 -22.73
N SER A 103 23.88 31.37 -23.38
CA SER A 103 22.73 32.09 -22.86
C SER A 103 21.62 31.09 -22.63
N ALA A 104 21.04 31.11 -21.43
CA ALA A 104 19.88 30.29 -21.12
C ALA A 104 18.86 31.12 -20.35
N ASP A 105 17.66 31.16 -20.91
CA ASP A 105 16.52 31.87 -20.37
C ASP A 105 15.36 30.88 -20.16
N ASN A 106 14.48 31.18 -19.19
CA ASN A 106 13.22 30.45 -19.00
C ASN A 106 13.37 28.94 -18.82
N PHE A 107 14.47 28.49 -18.19
CA PHE A 107 14.64 27.09 -17.84
C PHE A 107 13.63 26.63 -16.76
N ASN A 108 13.25 25.34 -16.81
CA ASN A 108 12.45 24.76 -15.73
C ASN A 108 13.26 24.82 -14.43
N VAL A 109 12.61 25.25 -13.36
CA VAL A 109 13.27 25.46 -12.07
C VAL A 109 13.55 24.20 -11.30
N ASN A 110 12.72 23.17 -11.49
CA ASN A 110 12.92 21.95 -10.73
C ASN A 110 14.23 21.30 -11.13
N CYS A 111 14.61 21.44 -12.40
CA CYS A 111 15.93 21.14 -12.91
C CYS A 111 16.09 21.58 -14.37
N TYR A 112 17.32 21.88 -14.77
CA TYR A 112 17.71 22.18 -16.15
C TYR A 112 19.23 22.06 -16.33
N SER A 113 19.68 21.75 -17.54
CA SER A 113 21.10 21.85 -17.90
C SER A 113 21.24 22.39 -19.32
N ALA A 114 22.32 23.10 -19.57
CA ALA A 114 22.71 23.51 -20.92
C ALA A 114 24.22 23.59 -21.05
N THR A 115 24.65 23.33 -22.29
CA THR A 115 26.04 23.44 -22.74
C THR A 115 26.06 24.48 -23.85
N GLY A 116 26.98 25.43 -23.76
CA GLY A 116 27.15 26.47 -24.76
C GLY A 116 28.02 26.03 -25.92
N GLY A 117 28.31 26.99 -26.79
CA GLY A 117 29.17 26.80 -27.94
C GLY A 117 30.52 27.46 -27.73
N ALA A 118 31.54 26.91 -28.39
CA ALA A 118 32.84 27.54 -28.56
C ALA A 118 33.23 27.49 -30.04
N THR A 119 33.76 28.59 -30.57
CA THR A 119 34.19 28.73 -31.96
C THR A 119 35.52 29.47 -32.01
N GLY A 120 36.42 29.01 -32.87
CA GLY A 120 37.71 29.63 -33.09
C GLY A 120 38.55 28.81 -34.04
N TYR A 121 39.71 29.35 -34.41
CA TYR A 121 40.64 28.69 -35.33
C TYR A 121 41.70 27.83 -34.59
N GLY A 122 41.73 27.90 -33.25
CA GLY A 122 42.54 27.05 -32.36
C GLY A 122 41.73 25.94 -31.65
N PRO A 123 42.36 25.14 -30.77
CA PRO A 123 41.65 24.13 -29.97
C PRO A 123 40.58 24.79 -29.10
N VAL A 124 39.49 24.06 -28.82
CA VAL A 124 38.42 24.56 -27.96
C VAL A 124 38.92 24.68 -26.52
N GLU A 125 38.91 25.90 -25.97
CA GLU A 125 39.50 26.19 -24.66
C GLU A 125 38.47 26.11 -23.52
N ILE A 126 37.29 26.73 -23.64
CA ILE A 126 36.23 26.68 -22.63
C ILE A 126 34.87 26.49 -23.29
N VAL A 127 34.22 25.35 -23.02
CA VAL A 127 32.81 25.16 -23.35
C VAL A 127 32.01 25.47 -22.08
N PRO A 128 31.26 26.59 -22.01
CA PRO A 128 30.50 26.93 -20.83
C PRO A 128 29.38 25.91 -20.61
N GLU A 129 29.24 25.42 -19.39
CA GLU A 129 28.22 24.48 -18.98
C GLU A 129 27.58 24.97 -17.69
N PHE A 130 26.27 24.77 -17.59
CA PHE A 130 25.61 24.86 -16.29
C PHE A 130 24.51 23.82 -16.13
N SER A 131 24.23 23.49 -14.88
CA SER A 131 23.04 22.75 -14.48
C SER A 131 22.45 23.37 -13.22
N ILE A 132 21.14 23.24 -13.05
CA ILE A 132 20.40 23.71 -11.88
C ILE A 132 19.42 22.65 -11.44
N ILE A 133 19.20 22.53 -10.12
CA ILE A 133 18.17 21.70 -9.50
C ILE A 133 17.54 22.49 -8.34
N SER A 134 16.22 22.40 -8.19
CA SER A 134 15.55 22.92 -6.98
C SER A 134 15.54 21.87 -5.88
N ASN A 135 15.45 22.30 -4.63
CA ASN A 135 15.23 21.38 -3.52
C ASN A 135 13.81 20.78 -3.46
N GLN A 136 12.91 21.13 -4.38
CA GLN A 136 11.55 20.57 -4.48
C GLN A 136 11.55 19.25 -5.26
N VAL A 137 12.27 18.25 -4.74
CA VAL A 137 12.46 16.94 -5.39
C VAL A 137 11.45 15.89 -4.92
N LEU A 138 10.71 16.13 -3.83
CA LEU A 138 9.73 15.17 -3.32
C LEU A 138 8.30 15.58 -3.71
N VAL A 139 7.56 14.66 -4.32
CA VAL A 139 6.16 14.89 -4.68
C VAL A 139 5.29 14.77 -3.44
N GLN A 140 4.44 15.76 -3.19
CA GLN A 140 3.48 15.69 -2.10
C GLN A 140 2.53 14.50 -2.31
N PRO A 141 2.38 13.62 -1.31
CA PRO A 141 1.52 12.46 -1.46
C PRO A 141 0.04 12.88 -1.49
N PRO A 142 -0.85 12.03 -2.02
CA PRO A 142 -2.28 12.32 -2.06
C PRO A 142 -2.88 12.47 -0.65
N THR A 143 -4.11 12.95 -0.55
CA THR A 143 -4.78 13.13 0.76
C THR A 143 -4.99 11.82 1.53
N ASP A 144 -4.99 10.67 0.84
CA ASP A 144 -4.93 9.34 1.46
C ASP A 144 -3.51 8.76 1.32
N ASN A 145 -2.62 9.22 2.18
CA ASN A 145 -1.18 8.91 2.21
C ASN A 145 -0.82 8.04 3.43
N SER A 146 -1.62 7.03 3.70
CA SER A 146 -1.37 6.13 4.83
C SER A 146 -0.63 4.85 4.40
N PHE A 147 0.17 4.29 5.30
CA PHE A 147 0.82 2.99 5.10
C PHE A 147 1.03 2.28 6.43
N CYS A 148 1.04 0.94 6.41
CA CYS A 148 1.12 0.15 7.64
C CYS A 148 2.49 -0.50 7.87
N ASP A 149 3.11 -1.00 6.80
CA ASP A 149 4.39 -1.72 6.83
C ASP A 149 5.46 -0.98 6.02
N LYS A 150 5.18 -0.72 4.73
CA LYS A 150 6.15 -0.15 3.80
C LYS A 150 5.55 0.98 2.98
N VAL A 151 6.40 1.95 2.63
CA VAL A 151 6.08 3.00 1.67
C VAL A 151 7.23 3.16 0.69
N ASN A 152 6.88 3.31 -0.60
CA ASN A 152 7.84 3.60 -1.65
C ASN A 152 7.99 5.11 -1.77
N LEU A 153 9.22 5.58 -1.61
CA LEU A 153 9.60 6.98 -1.70
C LEU A 153 10.54 7.15 -2.89
N GLN A 154 10.44 8.29 -3.57
CA GLN A 154 11.25 8.56 -4.75
C GLN A 154 11.41 10.07 -4.92
N THR A 155 12.60 10.48 -5.35
CA THR A 155 12.84 11.86 -5.79
C THR A 155 12.47 12.00 -7.27
N THR A 156 11.89 13.14 -7.62
CA THR A 156 11.48 13.55 -8.96
C THR A 156 12.25 14.81 -9.37
N GLY A 157 12.46 15.03 -10.67
CA GLY A 157 13.47 15.98 -11.16
C GLY A 157 14.24 15.51 -12.40
N CYS A 158 15.51 15.90 -12.52
CA CYS A 158 16.36 15.58 -13.68
C CYS A 158 17.47 14.61 -13.30
N THR A 159 17.89 13.84 -14.29
CA THR A 159 19.01 12.91 -14.23
C THR A 159 20.33 13.62 -13.96
N GLY A 160 21.17 13.03 -13.12
CA GLY A 160 22.54 13.49 -12.88
C GLY A 160 23.26 12.56 -11.91
N THR A 161 24.41 13.01 -11.41
CA THR A 161 25.28 12.27 -10.48
C THR A 161 24.89 12.42 -9.01
N GLN A 162 23.82 13.18 -8.73
CA GLN A 162 23.44 13.53 -7.37
C GLN A 162 23.03 12.30 -6.55
N ARG A 163 23.31 12.39 -5.24
CA ARG A 163 22.90 11.44 -4.22
C ARG A 163 21.84 12.08 -3.32
N PHE A 164 20.79 11.31 -3.07
CA PHE A 164 19.71 11.71 -2.17
C PHE A 164 19.80 10.87 -0.90
N ILE A 165 20.23 11.46 0.20
CA ILE A 165 20.41 10.78 1.48
C ILE A 165 19.12 10.93 2.28
N TRP A 166 18.44 9.82 2.57
CA TRP A 166 17.12 9.83 3.15
C TRP A 166 17.13 10.03 4.66
N GLU A 167 16.26 10.91 5.13
CA GLU A 167 16.00 11.16 6.55
C GLU A 167 14.50 11.08 6.84
N TYR A 168 14.18 10.71 8.08
CA TYR A 168 12.81 10.65 8.56
C TYR A 168 12.70 11.24 9.97
N ARG A 169 11.49 11.64 10.36
CA ARG A 169 11.17 11.94 11.77
C ARG A 169 9.75 11.52 12.08
N ILE A 170 9.50 11.26 13.35
CA ILE A 170 8.16 11.01 13.90
C ILE A 170 7.71 12.21 14.73
N GLU A 171 6.41 12.51 14.68
CA GLU A 171 5.75 13.49 15.55
C GLU A 171 6.41 14.89 15.59
N GLY A 172 6.99 15.33 14.47
CA GLY A 172 7.65 16.63 14.39
C GLY A 172 8.96 16.74 15.17
N GLY A 173 9.53 15.61 15.63
CA GLY A 173 10.83 15.56 16.30
C GLY A 173 12.02 15.90 15.38
N ASN A 174 13.22 15.47 15.79
CA ASN A 174 14.42 15.68 14.99
C ASN A 174 14.53 14.64 13.87
N PHE A 175 14.92 15.09 12.67
CA PHE A 175 15.24 14.20 11.56
C PHE A 175 16.39 13.27 11.92
N GLN A 176 16.21 11.99 11.61
CA GLN A 176 17.15 10.90 11.80
C GLN A 176 17.57 10.34 10.43
N PRO A 177 18.84 9.98 10.25
CA PRO A 177 19.31 9.37 9.02
C PRO A 177 18.78 7.95 8.87
N THR A 178 18.40 7.57 7.65
CA THR A 178 18.12 6.17 7.30
C THR A 178 19.38 5.39 6.92
N ASN A 179 20.49 6.10 6.69
CA ASN A 179 21.74 5.61 6.07
C ASN A 179 21.54 5.00 4.67
N VAL A 180 20.44 5.33 4.01
CA VAL A 180 20.18 4.94 2.62
C VAL A 180 20.35 6.16 1.73
N SER A 181 21.12 5.99 0.66
CA SER A 181 21.19 6.96 -0.43
C SER A 181 20.61 6.37 -1.70
N THR A 182 19.94 7.21 -2.48
CA THR A 182 19.41 6.85 -3.80
C THR A 182 19.95 7.77 -4.88
N SER A 183 20.06 7.23 -6.09
CA SER A 183 20.17 8.04 -7.29
C SER A 183 18.81 8.63 -7.68
N PHE A 184 18.83 9.50 -8.68
CA PHE A 184 17.63 10.06 -9.27
C PHE A 184 16.67 8.96 -9.78
N ASN A 185 15.35 9.15 -9.59
CA ASN A 185 14.31 8.18 -9.93
C ASN A 185 14.51 6.76 -9.35
N GLN A 186 15.43 6.56 -8.40
CA GLN A 186 15.56 5.28 -7.72
C GLN A 186 14.59 5.27 -6.54
N THR A 187 13.75 4.23 -6.47
CA THR A 187 12.82 4.05 -5.36
C THR A 187 13.56 3.61 -4.11
N PHE A 188 13.36 4.35 -3.01
CA PHE A 188 13.67 3.91 -1.67
C PHE A 188 12.40 3.31 -1.04
N GLN A 189 12.44 2.02 -0.69
CA GLN A 189 11.37 1.41 0.08
C GLN A 189 11.67 1.57 1.57
N PHE A 190 10.96 2.49 2.22
CA PHE A 190 11.02 2.63 3.66
C PHE A 190 10.25 1.48 4.32
N ASN A 191 10.92 0.67 5.12
CA ASN A 191 10.33 -0.40 5.92
C ASN A 191 10.17 0.07 7.36
N ARG A 192 8.93 0.21 7.81
CA ARG A 192 8.58 0.73 9.13
C ARG A 192 9.36 0.04 10.25
N LEU A 193 9.38 -1.29 10.28
CA LEU A 193 9.97 -2.06 11.39
C LEU A 193 11.49 -1.94 11.46
N THR A 194 12.13 -1.42 10.41
CA THR A 194 13.57 -1.14 10.42
C THR A 194 13.91 0.16 11.17
N TYR A 195 12.99 1.13 11.19
CA TYR A 195 13.28 2.50 11.60
C TYR A 195 12.41 3.01 12.76
N VAL A 196 11.23 2.44 12.96
CA VAL A 196 10.29 2.83 14.02
C VAL A 196 9.72 1.61 14.72
N SER A 197 9.25 1.82 15.96
CA SER A 197 8.61 0.76 16.75
C SER A 197 7.41 0.14 16.03
N SER A 198 7.21 -1.17 16.21
CA SER A 198 6.03 -1.91 15.72
C SER A 198 4.71 -1.40 16.31
N THR A 199 4.76 -0.67 17.42
CA THR A 199 3.60 -0.06 18.08
C THR A 199 3.34 1.38 17.66
N TYR A 200 4.25 2.00 16.90
CA TYR A 200 4.14 3.42 16.53
C TYR A 200 3.01 3.67 15.53
N ILE A 201 2.09 4.57 15.85
CA ILE A 201 0.98 5.01 14.98
C ILE A 201 0.99 6.53 15.01
N GLY A 202 1.05 7.17 13.85
CA GLY A 202 1.14 8.63 13.79
C GLY A 202 1.80 9.15 12.51
N ASN A 203 2.05 10.46 12.50
CA ASN A 203 2.66 11.14 11.37
C ASN A 203 4.16 10.88 11.29
N ILE A 204 4.61 10.43 10.13
CA ILE A 204 6.02 10.34 9.76
C ILE A 204 6.32 11.31 8.63
N ASP A 205 7.38 12.08 8.80
CA ASP A 205 7.86 13.02 7.78
C ASP A 205 9.14 12.47 7.16
N PHE A 206 9.30 12.69 5.87
CA PHE A 206 10.50 12.35 5.10
C PHE A 206 11.07 13.59 4.43
N ARG A 207 12.40 13.63 4.35
CA ARG A 207 13.15 14.55 3.50
C ARG A 207 14.40 13.86 3.00
N VAL A 208 15.07 14.48 2.05
CA VAL A 208 16.40 14.07 1.60
C VAL A 208 17.40 15.22 1.77
N LEU A 209 18.63 14.90 2.14
CA LEU A 209 19.77 15.76 1.88
C LEU A 209 20.20 15.51 0.42
N ILE A 210 20.18 16.57 -0.38
CA ILE A 210 20.62 16.55 -1.77
C ILE A 210 22.12 16.85 -1.75
N ASP A 211 22.91 15.87 -2.20
CA ASP A 211 24.35 15.98 -2.41
C ASP A 211 24.58 15.88 -3.93
N SER A 212 24.92 17.00 -4.56
CA SER A 212 25.05 17.08 -6.01
C SER A 212 26.36 16.48 -6.51
N ASP A 213 27.40 16.57 -5.70
CA ASP A 213 28.73 16.05 -5.96
C ASP A 213 29.44 15.73 -4.66
N THR A 214 29.58 14.42 -4.42
CA THR A 214 30.15 13.87 -3.19
C THR A 214 31.60 14.29 -2.91
N THR A 215 32.28 14.90 -3.89
CA THR A 215 33.65 15.40 -3.72
C THR A 215 33.70 16.82 -3.16
N ILE A 216 32.58 17.54 -3.18
CA ILE A 216 32.46 18.94 -2.79
C ILE A 216 31.59 19.03 -1.55
N THR A 217 32.15 19.60 -0.49
CA THR A 217 31.41 19.81 0.76
C THR A 217 30.81 21.21 0.80
N GLY A 218 29.61 21.32 1.35
CA GLY A 218 28.93 22.59 1.55
C GLY A 218 27.98 23.01 0.43
N GLU A 219 27.79 22.22 -0.63
CA GLU A 219 26.71 22.51 -1.59
C GLU A 219 25.35 21.94 -1.15
N GLU A 220 25.35 21.09 -0.13
CA GLU A 220 24.22 20.23 0.20
C GLU A 220 23.02 21.04 0.71
N VAL A 221 21.83 20.68 0.23
CA VAL A 221 20.58 21.31 0.66
C VAL A 221 19.52 20.26 1.00
N TYR A 222 18.69 20.55 1.99
CA TYR A 222 17.54 19.71 2.30
C TYR A 222 16.40 19.95 1.32
N SER A 223 15.73 18.87 0.94
CA SER A 223 14.52 18.92 0.15
C SER A 223 13.34 19.53 0.90
N ASN A 224 12.23 19.71 0.18
CA ASN A 224 10.92 19.80 0.82
C ASN A 224 10.61 18.55 1.65
N ILE A 225 9.67 18.69 2.57
CA ILE A 225 9.20 17.61 3.45
C ILE A 225 7.91 17.04 2.89
N ILE A 226 7.79 15.72 2.90
CA ILE A 226 6.54 15.00 2.64
C ILE A 226 6.14 14.23 3.90
N SER A 227 4.84 14.16 4.16
CA SER A 227 4.30 13.49 5.35
C SER A 227 3.45 12.31 4.94
N TYR A 228 3.50 11.24 5.72
CA TYR A 228 2.61 10.08 5.62
C TYR A 228 2.04 9.75 7.00
N TYR A 229 0.93 9.02 7.03
CA TYR A 229 0.36 8.51 8.28
C TYR A 229 0.63 7.01 8.43
N VAL A 230 1.30 6.63 9.51
CA VAL A 230 1.51 5.22 9.85
C VAL A 230 0.24 4.66 10.48
N ASN A 231 -0.45 3.74 9.79
CA ASN A 231 -1.62 3.04 10.32
C ASN A 231 -1.28 1.61 10.80
N PRO A 232 -2.14 0.96 11.60
CA PRO A 232 -1.99 -0.45 11.94
C PRO A 232 -2.06 -1.34 10.70
N CYS A 233 -1.19 -2.36 10.63
CA CYS A 233 -1.31 -3.42 9.64
C CYS A 233 -2.60 -4.22 9.87
N PRO A 234 -3.27 -4.77 8.85
CA PRO A 234 -4.43 -5.61 9.07
C PRO A 234 -4.03 -6.80 9.94
N PRO A 235 -4.82 -7.21 10.95
CA PRO A 235 -4.51 -8.39 11.73
C PRO A 235 -4.27 -9.59 10.82
N VAL A 236 -3.19 -10.31 11.05
CA VAL A 236 -2.82 -11.49 10.29
C VAL A 236 -3.79 -12.61 10.65
N LEU A 237 -4.36 -13.26 9.63
CA LEU A 237 -5.18 -14.45 9.81
C LEU A 237 -4.25 -15.65 10.08
N GLU A 238 -4.04 -15.98 11.35
CA GLU A 238 -3.16 -17.07 11.77
C GLU A 238 -3.72 -18.43 11.38
N SER A 239 -5.04 -18.61 11.55
CA SER A 239 -5.69 -19.88 11.26
C SER A 239 -7.16 -19.74 10.92
N VAL A 240 -7.67 -20.79 10.29
CA VAL A 240 -9.09 -21.04 10.06
C VAL A 240 -9.41 -22.36 10.74
N SER A 241 -10.58 -22.48 11.38
CA SER A 241 -11.01 -23.75 12.00
C SER A 241 -10.92 -24.92 11.01
N SER A 242 -10.56 -26.10 11.51
CA SER A 242 -10.50 -27.33 10.74
C SER A 242 -11.82 -28.10 10.83
N ASN A 243 -12.01 -29.07 9.92
CA ASN A 243 -13.19 -29.95 9.88
C ASN A 243 -14.53 -29.21 9.84
N ASN A 244 -14.59 -28.09 9.11
CA ASN A 244 -15.82 -27.35 8.93
C ASN A 244 -16.79 -28.19 8.09
N GLN A 245 -17.93 -28.54 8.67
CA GLN A 245 -18.95 -29.36 8.02
C GLN A 245 -20.31 -28.72 8.21
N THR A 246 -21.21 -28.99 7.27
CA THR A 246 -22.65 -28.75 7.46
C THR A 246 -23.24 -29.82 8.37
N SER A 247 -24.43 -29.57 8.93
CA SER A 247 -25.09 -30.56 9.78
C SER A 247 -25.56 -31.80 9.00
N CYS A 248 -26.06 -31.60 7.77
CA CYS A 248 -26.46 -32.63 6.82
C CYS A 248 -25.85 -32.36 5.43
N VAL A 249 -25.79 -33.39 4.58
CA VAL A 249 -25.19 -33.33 3.23
C VAL A 249 -25.89 -32.38 2.24
N TYR A 250 -27.07 -31.87 2.60
CA TYR A 250 -27.88 -30.94 1.80
C TYR A 250 -28.13 -29.59 2.49
N ASN A 251 -27.59 -29.38 3.69
CA ASN A 251 -27.77 -28.14 4.43
C ASN A 251 -26.74 -27.08 4.04
N SER A 252 -27.06 -25.82 4.30
CA SER A 252 -26.17 -24.67 4.13
C SER A 252 -25.94 -23.93 5.45
N ASP A 253 -25.63 -24.67 6.50
CA ASP A 253 -25.51 -24.20 7.89
C ASP A 253 -24.10 -24.37 8.48
N GLY A 254 -23.13 -24.71 7.64
CA GLY A 254 -21.74 -24.84 8.01
C GLY A 254 -21.20 -23.55 8.60
N GLN A 255 -20.18 -23.69 9.45
CA GLN A 255 -19.55 -22.57 10.12
C GLN A 255 -18.03 -22.65 10.01
N VAL A 256 -17.40 -21.49 9.94
CA VAL A 256 -15.95 -21.35 9.84
C VAL A 256 -15.50 -20.24 10.78
N THR A 257 -14.59 -20.55 11.69
CA THR A 257 -14.00 -19.58 12.62
C THR A 257 -12.66 -19.10 12.09
N LEU A 258 -12.56 -17.78 11.90
CA LEU A 258 -11.34 -17.06 11.52
C LEU A 258 -10.63 -16.61 12.79
N ASN A 259 -9.34 -16.94 12.95
CA ASN A 259 -8.53 -16.55 14.11
C ASN A 259 -7.40 -15.62 13.69
N PHE A 260 -7.34 -14.44 14.30
CA PHE A 260 -6.39 -13.39 13.99
C PHE A 260 -5.34 -13.23 15.11
N ASP A 261 -4.16 -12.73 14.75
CA ASP A 261 -3.03 -12.50 15.66
C ASP A 261 -3.33 -11.45 16.75
N ARG A 262 -4.16 -10.46 16.42
CA ARG A 262 -4.56 -9.37 17.32
C ARG A 262 -6.04 -9.03 17.20
N GLU A 263 -6.53 -8.33 18.22
CA GLU A 263 -7.86 -7.72 18.18
C GLU A 263 -7.91 -6.50 17.27
N LEU A 264 -9.11 -6.14 16.80
CA LEU A 264 -9.37 -4.85 16.17
C LEU A 264 -9.12 -3.70 17.16
N GLN A 265 -8.51 -2.63 16.68
CA GLN A 265 -8.39 -1.38 17.44
C GLN A 265 -9.72 -0.62 17.48
N ASN A 266 -9.80 0.40 18.33
CA ASN A 266 -10.96 1.28 18.34
C ASN A 266 -11.05 2.01 16.98
N ASN A 267 -12.26 2.08 16.42
CA ASN A 267 -12.53 2.62 15.07
C ASN A 267 -11.88 1.83 13.90
N GLU A 268 -11.37 0.64 14.18
CA GLU A 268 -10.95 -0.33 13.16
C GLU A 268 -12.10 -1.33 12.89
N GLN A 269 -12.30 -1.67 11.63
CA GLN A 269 -13.24 -2.70 11.21
C GLN A 269 -12.61 -3.55 10.10
N TYR A 270 -13.02 -4.81 9.97
CA TYR A 270 -12.73 -5.57 8.77
C TYR A 270 -13.75 -5.26 7.68
N GLU A 271 -13.27 -5.19 6.45
CA GLU A 271 -14.07 -5.32 5.24
C GLU A 271 -13.72 -6.66 4.61
N MET A 272 -14.63 -7.62 4.73
CA MET A 272 -14.47 -8.97 4.25
C MET A 272 -15.36 -9.20 3.04
N ALA A 273 -14.86 -9.92 2.05
CA ALA A 273 -15.62 -10.44 0.93
C ALA A 273 -15.41 -11.95 0.89
N LEU A 274 -16.51 -12.71 0.80
CA LEU A 274 -16.47 -14.14 0.62
C LEU A 274 -16.96 -14.48 -0.80
N LYS A 275 -16.32 -15.43 -1.45
CA LYS A 275 -16.78 -15.94 -2.75
C LYS A 275 -16.56 -17.43 -2.79
N HIS A 276 -17.36 -18.12 -3.57
CA HIS A 276 -17.06 -19.49 -3.94
C HIS A 276 -15.84 -19.51 -4.89
N THR A 277 -15.08 -20.60 -4.91
CA THR A 277 -13.91 -20.73 -5.79
C THR A 277 -14.25 -20.71 -7.29
N ASP A 278 -15.51 -20.97 -7.65
CA ASP A 278 -16.02 -20.88 -9.02
C ASP A 278 -16.40 -19.45 -9.44
N GLY A 279 -16.24 -18.47 -8.55
CA GLY A 279 -16.55 -17.07 -8.78
C GLY A 279 -18.01 -16.69 -8.51
N SER A 280 -18.88 -17.65 -8.17
CA SER A 280 -20.23 -17.36 -7.69
C SER A 280 -20.19 -16.72 -6.29
N GLY A 281 -21.07 -15.76 -6.04
CA GLY A 281 -20.88 -14.80 -4.96
C GLY A 281 -21.43 -15.26 -3.61
N LEU A 282 -20.85 -14.72 -2.51
CA LEU A 282 -21.64 -14.38 -1.32
C LEU A 282 -21.03 -13.24 -0.45
N THR A 283 -21.78 -12.15 -0.35
CA THR A 283 -21.76 -11.10 0.71
C THR A 283 -20.42 -10.49 1.13
N ASN A 284 -20.30 -9.18 0.86
CA ASN A 284 -19.38 -8.33 1.61
C ASN A 284 -19.90 -8.16 3.03
N LYS A 285 -19.03 -8.34 4.02
CA LYS A 285 -19.38 -8.17 5.42
C LYS A 285 -18.42 -7.20 6.09
N ILE A 286 -18.99 -6.25 6.81
CA ILE A 286 -18.24 -5.37 7.70
C ILE A 286 -18.27 -6.00 9.09
N ILE A 287 -17.09 -6.28 9.65
CA ILE A 287 -16.96 -6.82 11.01
C ILE A 287 -16.36 -5.74 11.89
N THR A 288 -17.15 -5.25 12.84
CA THR A 288 -16.70 -4.24 13.81
C THR A 288 -16.13 -4.90 15.06
N LYS A 289 -15.35 -4.15 15.84
CA LYS A 289 -14.84 -4.59 17.15
C LYS A 289 -15.96 -5.10 18.08
N SER A 290 -17.13 -4.46 18.07
CA SER A 290 -18.27 -4.86 18.91
C SER A 290 -18.85 -6.22 18.54
N MET A 291 -18.84 -6.60 17.25
CA MET A 291 -19.28 -7.92 16.79
C MET A 291 -18.35 -9.05 17.28
N MET A 292 -17.10 -8.72 17.61
CA MET A 292 -16.09 -9.65 18.11
C MET A 292 -15.92 -9.57 19.63
N ALA A 293 -16.77 -8.86 20.37
CA ALA A 293 -16.57 -8.60 21.79
C ALA A 293 -16.45 -9.89 22.66
N ALA A 294 -17.17 -10.96 22.30
CA ALA A 294 -17.09 -12.24 23.01
C ALA A 294 -15.79 -13.00 22.75
N ASN A 295 -15.22 -12.84 21.55
CA ASN A 295 -13.96 -13.47 21.12
C ASN A 295 -13.13 -12.42 20.35
N PRO A 296 -12.39 -11.53 21.04
CA PRO A 296 -11.81 -10.31 20.42
C PRO A 296 -10.85 -10.55 19.24
N LYS A 297 -10.33 -11.77 19.11
CA LYS A 297 -9.42 -12.20 18.04
C LYS A 297 -10.05 -13.17 17.04
N SER A 298 -11.32 -13.51 17.20
CA SER A 298 -11.96 -14.54 16.37
C SER A 298 -13.33 -14.12 15.89
N TYR A 299 -13.63 -14.47 14.64
CA TYR A 299 -14.94 -14.22 14.05
C TYR A 299 -15.43 -15.48 13.35
N THR A 300 -16.65 -15.91 13.69
CA THR A 300 -17.28 -17.09 13.10
C THR A 300 -18.24 -16.68 12.00
N TRP A 301 -17.94 -17.12 10.78
CA TRP A 301 -18.85 -17.05 9.64
C TRP A 301 -19.79 -18.25 9.68
N THR A 302 -21.09 -18.02 9.57
CA THR A 302 -22.13 -19.05 9.63
C THR A 302 -22.97 -19.08 8.36
N GLY A 303 -23.76 -20.14 8.18
CA GLY A 303 -24.67 -20.25 7.03
C GLY A 303 -23.95 -20.60 5.73
N LEU A 304 -22.87 -21.39 5.82
CA LEU A 304 -22.07 -21.79 4.68
C LEU A 304 -22.52 -23.15 4.14
N GLY A 305 -22.76 -23.24 2.83
CA GLY A 305 -22.97 -24.50 2.11
C GLY A 305 -21.69 -25.30 1.92
N ILE A 306 -21.86 -26.57 1.53
CA ILE A 306 -20.75 -27.47 1.16
C ILE A 306 -20.09 -26.92 -0.10
N GLN A 307 -18.92 -26.30 0.04
CA GLN A 307 -18.20 -25.66 -1.05
C GLN A 307 -16.78 -25.27 -0.61
N SER A 308 -15.95 -24.92 -1.60
CA SER A 308 -14.68 -24.23 -1.38
C SER A 308 -14.87 -22.71 -1.48
N TYR A 309 -14.28 -21.97 -0.55
CA TYR A 309 -14.43 -20.53 -0.42
C TYR A 309 -13.10 -19.80 -0.54
N ILE A 310 -13.16 -18.59 -1.09
CA ILE A 310 -12.09 -17.59 -1.10
C ILE A 310 -12.56 -16.43 -0.23
N LEU A 311 -11.89 -16.21 0.90
CA LEU A 311 -12.02 -15.03 1.74
C LEU A 311 -10.99 -14.00 1.32
N THR A 312 -11.44 -12.81 0.94
CA THR A 312 -10.61 -11.62 0.84
C THR A 312 -10.96 -10.69 1.99
N TYR A 313 -9.96 -10.19 2.73
CA TYR A 313 -10.21 -9.30 3.86
C TYR A 313 -9.15 -8.19 3.94
N GLN A 314 -9.57 -7.04 4.43
CA GLN A 314 -8.73 -5.89 4.75
C GLN A 314 -9.30 -5.18 5.97
N THR A 315 -8.54 -4.29 6.61
CA THR A 315 -9.07 -3.40 7.65
C THR A 315 -9.25 -1.99 7.13
N ARG A 316 -10.32 -1.36 7.59
CA ARG A 316 -10.55 0.08 7.47
C ARG A 316 -10.37 0.70 8.84
N LEU A 317 -9.47 1.67 8.95
CA LEU A 317 -9.32 2.50 10.15
C LEU A 317 -9.83 3.90 9.85
N THR A 318 -10.80 4.36 10.65
CA THR A 318 -11.28 5.75 10.59
C THR A 318 -10.66 6.55 11.73
N THR A 319 -9.83 7.53 11.38
CA THR A 319 -9.22 8.46 12.35
C THR A 319 -9.72 9.89 12.11
N GLY A 320 -9.39 10.82 13.01
CA GLY A 320 -9.68 12.24 12.81
C GLY A 320 -9.00 12.84 11.56
N ASN A 321 -8.00 12.16 11.00
CA ASN A 321 -7.24 12.58 9.81
C ASN A 321 -7.76 11.94 8.51
N GLY A 322 -8.79 11.09 8.56
CA GLY A 322 -9.36 10.40 7.39
C GLY A 322 -9.54 8.90 7.57
N THR A 323 -9.97 8.23 6.51
CA THR A 323 -10.11 6.77 6.43
C THR A 323 -8.92 6.16 5.70
N SER A 324 -8.28 5.16 6.30
CA SER A 324 -7.24 4.37 5.64
C SER A 324 -7.70 2.94 5.43
N LEU A 325 -7.37 2.37 4.28
CA LEU A 325 -7.56 0.95 3.99
C LEU A 325 -6.20 0.24 4.04
N SER A 326 -6.17 -0.92 4.69
CA SER A 326 -5.01 -1.79 4.65
C SER A 326 -4.89 -2.50 3.29
N GLN A 327 -3.75 -3.16 3.06
CA GLN A 327 -3.64 -4.14 1.99
C GLN A 327 -4.68 -5.26 2.19
N ALA A 328 -5.31 -5.70 1.10
CA ALA A 328 -6.19 -6.86 1.10
C ALA A 328 -5.39 -8.17 1.09
N LEU A 329 -5.77 -9.09 1.97
CA LEU A 329 -5.22 -10.43 2.11
C LEU A 329 -6.26 -11.46 1.68
N THR A 330 -5.81 -12.62 1.19
CA THR A 330 -6.71 -13.68 0.70
C THR A 330 -6.39 -15.02 1.35
N LYS A 331 -7.43 -15.79 1.68
CA LYS A 331 -7.33 -17.15 2.24
C LYS A 331 -8.41 -18.06 1.64
N THR A 332 -8.05 -19.31 1.39
CA THR A 332 -9.00 -20.34 0.97
C THR A 332 -9.30 -21.31 2.11
N PHE A 333 -10.54 -21.77 2.18
CA PHE A 333 -10.98 -22.84 3.07
C PHE A 333 -12.14 -23.63 2.45
N THR A 334 -12.45 -24.79 3.01
CA THR A 334 -13.55 -25.64 2.57
C THR A 334 -14.54 -25.87 3.69
N VAL A 335 -15.80 -25.99 3.32
CA VAL A 335 -16.86 -26.57 4.14
C VAL A 335 -17.26 -27.87 3.46
N GLY A 336 -17.05 -28.99 4.14
CA GLY A 336 -17.33 -30.32 3.61
C GLY A 336 -18.70 -30.84 4.02
N PRO A 337 -19.19 -31.91 3.37
CA PRO A 337 -20.33 -32.65 3.90
C PRO A 337 -19.94 -33.38 5.20
N PRO A 338 -20.89 -33.64 6.10
CA PRO A 338 -20.71 -34.65 7.14
C PRO A 338 -20.65 -36.05 6.50
N SER A 339 -20.44 -37.10 7.31
CA SER A 339 -20.63 -38.47 6.84
C SER A 339 -22.09 -38.68 6.40
N GLN A 340 -22.29 -39.20 5.19
CA GLN A 340 -23.63 -39.42 4.65
C GLN A 340 -24.36 -40.47 5.48
N PHE A 341 -25.50 -40.10 6.08
CA PHE A 341 -26.42 -41.03 6.72
C PHE A 341 -27.03 -41.98 5.68
N SER A 342 -27.11 -43.26 6.02
CA SER A 342 -27.66 -44.29 5.14
C SER A 342 -28.44 -45.34 5.91
N TYR A 343 -29.49 -45.90 5.29
CA TYR A 343 -30.20 -47.04 5.85
C TYR A 343 -30.62 -48.05 4.78
N GLN A 344 -30.95 -49.26 5.24
CA GLN A 344 -31.52 -50.32 4.44
C GLN A 344 -32.61 -51.05 5.20
N ILE A 345 -33.59 -51.57 4.47
CA ILE A 345 -34.66 -52.40 5.02
C ILE A 345 -34.38 -53.85 4.62
N ILE A 346 -34.34 -54.74 5.61
CA ILE A 346 -34.15 -56.17 5.47
C ILE A 346 -35.52 -56.82 5.63
N THR A 347 -36.11 -57.30 4.54
CA THR A 347 -37.44 -57.91 4.52
C THR A 347 -37.37 -59.43 4.57
N THR A 348 -38.24 -60.05 5.36
CA THR A 348 -38.49 -61.51 5.36
C THR A 348 -39.93 -61.75 4.91
N GLN A 349 -40.09 -62.30 3.70
CA GLN A 349 -41.41 -62.51 3.10
C GLN A 349 -42.21 -63.59 3.86
N PRO A 350 -43.51 -63.38 4.11
CA PRO A 350 -44.39 -64.43 4.63
C PRO A 350 -44.45 -65.66 3.72
N ALA A 351 -44.68 -66.83 4.32
CA ALA A 351 -44.77 -68.10 3.58
C ALA A 351 -46.03 -68.19 2.71
N CYS A 352 -47.09 -67.45 3.05
CA CYS A 352 -48.36 -67.45 2.35
C CYS A 352 -48.90 -66.02 2.16
N HIS A 353 -49.76 -65.84 1.14
CA HIS A 353 -50.50 -64.60 0.91
C HIS A 353 -51.39 -64.23 2.13
N ASN A 354 -51.54 -62.93 2.44
CA ASN A 354 -52.27 -62.39 3.61
C ASN A 354 -51.67 -62.70 5.00
N GLN A 355 -50.40 -63.07 5.09
CA GLN A 355 -49.71 -63.18 6.38
C GLN A 355 -48.83 -61.96 6.63
N SER A 356 -48.64 -61.61 7.90
CA SER A 356 -47.73 -60.52 8.28
C SER A 356 -46.30 -60.79 7.83
N GLY A 357 -45.65 -59.76 7.29
CA GLY A 357 -44.23 -59.76 7.02
C GLY A 357 -43.40 -59.34 8.23
N ILE A 358 -42.10 -59.62 8.17
CA ILE A 358 -41.13 -59.15 9.16
C ILE A 358 -40.10 -58.29 8.47
N ILE A 359 -39.81 -57.12 9.05
CA ILE A 359 -38.74 -56.24 8.59
C ILE A 359 -37.73 -55.95 9.71
N LYS A 360 -36.50 -55.66 9.32
CA LYS A 360 -35.50 -54.98 10.15
C LYS A 360 -34.97 -53.76 9.41
N ILE A 361 -34.76 -52.67 10.13
CA ILE A 361 -34.13 -51.48 9.58
C ILE A 361 -32.69 -51.45 10.09
N SER A 362 -31.73 -51.35 9.19
CA SER A 362 -30.32 -51.18 9.53
C SER A 362 -29.83 -49.83 9.03
N ALA A 363 -29.32 -49.00 9.94
CA ALA A 363 -28.80 -47.67 9.67
C ALA A 363 -27.30 -47.58 10.00
N SER A 364 -26.57 -46.80 9.22
CA SER A 364 -25.13 -46.60 9.40
C SER A 364 -24.70 -45.20 8.94
N ASN A 365 -23.53 -44.76 9.42
CA ASN A 365 -22.97 -43.42 9.22
C ASN A 365 -23.86 -42.30 9.79
N GLY A 366 -23.53 -41.02 9.58
CA GLY A 366 -24.24 -39.90 10.22
C GLY A 366 -24.02 -39.87 11.74
N THR A 367 -25.05 -39.45 12.49
CA THR A 367 -25.00 -39.34 13.96
C THR A 367 -25.64 -40.56 14.63
N GLY A 368 -24.94 -41.26 15.52
CA GLY A 368 -25.22 -42.65 15.94
C GLY A 368 -26.52 -42.97 16.70
N THR A 369 -27.46 -42.04 16.81
CA THR A 369 -28.83 -42.32 17.26
C THR A 369 -29.77 -42.08 16.10
N TYR A 370 -30.61 -43.07 15.76
CA TYR A 370 -31.50 -43.03 14.62
C TYR A 370 -32.96 -43.16 15.04
N PHE A 371 -33.86 -42.69 14.19
CA PHE A 371 -35.30 -42.73 14.39
C PHE A 371 -35.96 -43.26 13.12
N TYR A 372 -36.94 -44.14 13.26
CA TYR A 372 -37.78 -44.57 12.14
C TYR A 372 -39.26 -44.29 12.42
N SER A 373 -40.02 -44.08 11.36
CA SER A 373 -41.48 -44.01 11.37
C SER A 373 -42.04 -44.90 10.26
N ILE A 374 -43.21 -45.48 10.51
CA ILE A 374 -43.93 -46.37 9.60
C ILE A 374 -45.30 -45.74 9.36
N ASP A 375 -45.65 -45.52 8.10
CA ASP A 375 -46.94 -44.95 7.67
C ASP A 375 -47.31 -43.65 8.42
N GLU A 376 -46.34 -42.74 8.55
CA GLU A 376 -46.45 -41.48 9.29
C GLU A 376 -46.80 -41.64 10.80
N GLY A 377 -46.54 -42.82 11.36
CA GLY A 377 -46.72 -43.13 12.78
C GLY A 377 -45.69 -42.46 13.71
N PRO A 378 -45.78 -42.70 15.04
CA PRO A 378 -44.84 -42.16 16.00
C PRO A 378 -43.41 -42.67 15.73
N GLU A 379 -42.44 -41.78 15.90
CA GLU A 379 -41.04 -42.13 15.72
C GLU A 379 -40.51 -43.04 16.84
N VAL A 380 -39.74 -44.04 16.45
CA VAL A 380 -39.10 -44.99 17.38
C VAL A 380 -37.59 -44.90 17.25
N GLU A 381 -36.92 -44.70 18.38
CA GLU A 381 -35.46 -44.62 18.47
C GLU A 381 -34.80 -46.01 18.34
N PHE A 382 -33.68 -46.07 17.62
CA PHE A 382 -32.83 -47.26 17.51
C PHE A 382 -31.35 -46.87 17.28
N SER A 383 -30.43 -47.81 17.50
CA SER A 383 -28.99 -47.53 17.50
C SER A 383 -28.25 -47.89 16.22
N SER A 384 -28.57 -49.01 15.57
CA SER A 384 -27.91 -49.44 14.32
C SER A 384 -28.74 -50.45 13.55
N ILE A 385 -29.40 -51.37 14.26
CA ILE A 385 -30.38 -52.29 13.69
C ILE A 385 -31.58 -52.39 14.63
N THR A 386 -32.80 -52.45 14.09
CA THR A 386 -34.01 -52.67 14.87
C THR A 386 -34.15 -54.14 15.27
N ASN A 387 -35.00 -54.41 16.25
CA ASN A 387 -35.58 -55.74 16.42
C ASN A 387 -36.52 -56.07 15.25
N ASP A 388 -37.03 -57.30 15.20
CA ASP A 388 -38.07 -57.70 14.24
C ASP A 388 -39.32 -56.81 14.40
N ILE A 389 -39.73 -56.17 13.31
CA ILE A 389 -40.96 -55.38 13.22
C ILE A 389 -41.94 -56.18 12.38
N ILE A 390 -43.11 -56.49 12.94
CA ILE A 390 -44.17 -57.25 12.28
C ILE A 390 -45.14 -56.27 11.63
N LEU A 391 -45.32 -56.38 10.32
CA LEU A 391 -46.23 -55.53 9.54
C LEU A 391 -47.37 -56.37 8.94
N PRO A 392 -48.61 -55.86 8.90
CA PRO A 392 -49.71 -56.54 8.21
C PRO A 392 -49.44 -56.65 6.70
N ASP A 393 -50.29 -57.40 5.99
CA ASP A 393 -50.25 -57.44 4.53
C ASP A 393 -50.65 -56.07 3.96
N GLY A 394 -49.87 -55.57 3.01
CA GLY A 394 -50.06 -54.26 2.41
C GLY A 394 -48.75 -53.56 2.08
N ASP A 395 -48.86 -52.44 1.37
CA ASP A 395 -47.73 -51.54 1.12
C ASP A 395 -47.46 -50.68 2.36
N HIS A 396 -46.20 -50.57 2.77
CA HIS A 396 -45.80 -49.73 3.91
C HIS A 396 -44.73 -48.71 3.52
N TYR A 397 -44.80 -47.52 4.13
CA TYR A 397 -43.87 -46.43 3.91
C TYR A 397 -42.97 -46.23 5.12
N ILE A 398 -41.65 -46.39 4.91
CA ILE A 398 -40.66 -46.30 5.99
C ILE A 398 -39.79 -45.06 5.79
N THR A 399 -39.84 -44.16 6.77
CA THR A 399 -38.95 -43.00 6.87
C THR A 399 -37.94 -43.24 7.98
N VAL A 400 -36.66 -42.96 7.71
CA VAL A 400 -35.58 -43.07 8.71
C VAL A 400 -34.73 -41.81 8.68
N ARG A 401 -34.38 -41.30 9.87
CA ARG A 401 -33.49 -40.16 10.05
C ARG A 401 -32.51 -40.36 11.19
N ASP A 402 -31.45 -39.56 11.21
CA ASP A 402 -30.53 -39.49 12.35
C ASP A 402 -30.94 -38.44 13.41
N SER A 403 -30.17 -38.34 14.48
CA SER A 403 -30.40 -37.39 15.58
C SER A 403 -30.16 -35.92 15.22
N LYS A 404 -29.58 -35.63 14.05
CA LYS A 404 -29.49 -34.26 13.48
C LYS A 404 -30.62 -33.98 12.49
N ASN A 405 -31.62 -34.87 12.41
CA ASN A 405 -32.72 -34.83 11.45
C ASN A 405 -32.25 -34.95 10.00
N CYS A 406 -31.11 -35.61 9.76
CA CYS A 406 -30.65 -35.91 8.41
C CYS A 406 -31.37 -37.16 7.88
N ILE A 407 -31.88 -37.09 6.64
CA ILE A 407 -32.49 -38.23 5.93
C ILE A 407 -31.54 -38.82 4.89
N ASP A 408 -31.75 -40.08 4.53
CA ASP A 408 -31.00 -40.74 3.45
C ASP A 408 -31.57 -40.29 2.11
N ILE A 409 -30.80 -39.50 1.37
CA ILE A 409 -31.19 -38.95 0.08
C ILE A 409 -31.38 -40.01 -1.02
N ASN A 410 -30.88 -41.24 -0.83
CA ASN A 410 -30.96 -42.32 -1.81
C ASN A 410 -32.07 -43.33 -1.48
N ALA A 411 -32.54 -43.36 -0.24
CA ALA A 411 -33.49 -44.35 0.25
C ALA A 411 -34.72 -43.74 0.92
N ASN A 412 -34.92 -42.42 0.93
CA ASN A 412 -36.04 -41.83 1.66
C ASN A 412 -37.41 -42.38 1.21
N ASP A 413 -38.29 -42.60 2.18
CA ASP A 413 -39.68 -43.02 1.98
C ASP A 413 -39.80 -44.32 1.14
N GLN A 414 -39.02 -45.34 1.50
CA GLN A 414 -39.09 -46.61 0.79
C GLN A 414 -40.45 -47.25 1.00
N LYS A 415 -41.15 -47.45 -0.12
CA LYS A 415 -42.29 -48.34 -0.23
C LYS A 415 -41.78 -49.79 -0.24
N ILE A 416 -42.25 -50.59 0.70
CA ILE A 416 -41.93 -52.02 0.81
C ILE A 416 -43.16 -52.89 0.73
#